data_AF-A0A9W9Z807-F1
#
_entry.id   AF-A0A9W9Z807-F1
#
_cell.length_a   1.000
_cell.length_b   1.000
_cell.length_c   1.000
_cell.angle_alpha   90.00
_cell.angle_beta   90.00
_cell.angle_gamma   90.00
#
_symmetry.space_group_name_H-M   'P 1'
#
loop_
_entity.id
_entity.type
_entity.pdbx_description
1 polymer ?
#
loop_
_entity_poly.entity_id
_entity_poly.type
_entity_poly.pdbx_seq_one_letter_code
_entity_poly.pdbx_strand_id
1 'polypeptide(L)'
;MASEATGSSPQTTFFITNHNTYEHDKAPFEVDRTALDILDFAVVAAENFIKIRKQREKNQLEREVIAGGVPSDVETVDHLFSRVEKKYKWTDRGGIKAVLKMLRKMDINIVNILKKTWNDIKSALPLIGMEKDLEEEMKLI
;
A
#
# COMPACT_ATOMS: atom_id res chain seq x y z
N MET A 1 15.05 -50.04 -30.54
CA MET A 1 14.22 -48.84 -30.79
C MET A 1 13.25 -48.74 -29.63
N ALA A 2 13.44 -47.76 -28.75
CA ALA A 2 12.62 -47.57 -27.56
C ALA A 2 11.56 -46.50 -27.85
N SER A 3 10.30 -46.76 -27.49
CA SER A 3 9.27 -45.74 -27.40
C SER A 3 8.68 -45.83 -25.99
N GLU A 4 9.08 -44.88 -25.15
CA GLU A 4 8.58 -44.72 -23.79
C GLU A 4 7.12 -44.26 -23.84
N ALA A 5 6.25 -45.02 -23.17
CA ALA A 5 4.98 -44.53 -22.69
C ALA A 5 5.23 -43.86 -21.34
N THR A 6 5.10 -42.54 -21.27
CA THR A 6 4.97 -41.81 -20.00
C THR A 6 3.65 -41.06 -20.02
N GLY A 7 2.63 -41.72 -19.48
CA GLY A 7 1.39 -41.09 -19.11
C GLY A 7 1.62 -40.11 -17.96
N SER A 8 1.08 -38.91 -18.09
CA SER A 8 0.88 -37.97 -17.00
C SER A 8 -0.55 -37.43 -17.03
N SER A 9 -1.09 -37.19 -15.84
CA SER A 9 -2.51 -37.17 -15.46
C SER A 9 -3.35 -36.01 -16.06
N PRO A 10 -4.64 -36.19 -16.39
CA PRO A 10 -5.52 -35.18 -17.00
C PRO A 10 -5.94 -33.96 -16.12
N GLN A 11 -5.33 -33.74 -14.96
CA GLN A 11 -5.92 -32.89 -13.89
C GLN A 11 -5.26 -31.52 -13.68
N THR A 12 -4.42 -31.06 -14.59
CA THR A 12 -3.85 -29.70 -14.52
C THR A 12 -4.28 -28.88 -15.73
N THR A 13 -5.49 -28.32 -15.64
CA THR A 13 -5.98 -27.32 -16.60
C THR A 13 -5.23 -26.02 -16.36
N PHE A 14 -4.10 -25.83 -17.02
CA PHE A 14 -3.55 -24.49 -17.22
C PHE A 14 -4.44 -23.78 -18.23
N PHE A 15 -4.92 -22.57 -17.92
CA PHE A 15 -5.80 -21.79 -18.79
C PHE A 15 -5.25 -21.56 -20.22
N ILE A 16 -3.96 -21.80 -20.44
CA ILE A 16 -3.24 -21.53 -21.68
C ILE A 16 -2.96 -22.81 -22.50
N THR A 17 -3.14 -24.01 -21.95
CA THR A 17 -2.51 -25.22 -22.56
C THR A 17 -3.44 -26.08 -23.42
N ASN A 18 -4.66 -25.64 -23.73
CA ASN A 18 -5.50 -26.25 -24.78
C ASN A 18 -5.62 -25.36 -26.03
N HIS A 19 -4.53 -24.72 -26.44
CA HIS A 19 -4.47 -23.97 -27.71
C HIS A 19 -3.72 -24.66 -28.85
N ASN A 20 -3.22 -25.87 -28.65
CA ASN A 20 -2.44 -26.57 -29.68
C ASN A 20 -3.06 -27.91 -30.12
N THR A 21 -4.40 -28.02 -30.13
CA THR A 21 -5.05 -29.02 -30.96
C THR A 21 -5.16 -28.47 -32.38
N TYR A 22 -4.75 -29.30 -33.33
CA TYR A 22 -4.44 -29.09 -34.74
C TYR A 22 -5.59 -28.55 -35.63
N GLU A 23 -6.60 -27.87 -35.05
CA GLU A 23 -7.80 -27.37 -35.73
C GLU A 23 -8.08 -25.86 -35.55
N HIS A 24 -7.16 -25.09 -34.95
CA HIS A 24 -7.35 -23.66 -34.70
C HIS A 24 -6.55 -22.70 -35.59
N ASP A 25 -6.26 -23.07 -36.84
CA ASP A 25 -5.92 -22.10 -37.92
C ASP A 25 -7.06 -21.08 -38.20
N LYS A 26 -8.11 -21.07 -37.37
CA LYS A 26 -9.33 -20.27 -37.46
C LYS A 26 -9.81 -19.73 -36.12
N ALA A 27 -8.96 -19.59 -35.09
CA ALA A 27 -9.33 -18.66 -34.01
C ALA A 27 -9.26 -17.25 -34.63
N PRO A 28 -10.39 -16.55 -34.83
CA PRO A 28 -10.33 -15.24 -35.46
C PRO A 28 -9.60 -14.30 -34.49
N PHE A 29 -8.78 -13.40 -35.02
CA PHE A 29 -8.12 -12.30 -34.29
C PHE A 29 -9.05 -11.59 -33.27
N GLU A 30 -10.36 -11.60 -33.54
CA GLU A 30 -11.41 -11.10 -32.65
C GLU A 30 -11.49 -11.83 -31.31
N VAL A 31 -11.27 -13.15 -31.25
CA VAL A 31 -11.27 -13.93 -30.00
C VAL A 31 -10.07 -13.55 -29.14
N ASP A 32 -8.88 -13.46 -29.73
CA ASP A 32 -7.66 -13.05 -29.01
C ASP A 32 -7.78 -11.61 -28.50
N ARG A 33 -8.32 -10.72 -29.32
CA ARG A 33 -8.60 -9.34 -28.92
C ARG A 33 -9.61 -9.28 -27.79
N THR A 34 -10.70 -10.03 -27.88
CA THR A 34 -11.71 -10.10 -26.82
C THR A 34 -11.12 -10.64 -25.53
N ALA A 35 -10.26 -11.65 -25.60
CA ALA A 35 -9.56 -12.19 -24.43
C ALA A 35 -8.63 -11.14 -23.79
N LEU A 36 -7.89 -10.37 -24.59
CA LEU A 36 -7.04 -9.28 -24.10
C LEU A 36 -7.88 -8.14 -23.47
N ASP A 37 -9.00 -7.77 -24.08
CA ASP A 37 -9.91 -6.74 -23.55
C ASP A 37 -10.51 -7.16 -22.20
N ILE A 38 -10.84 -8.45 -22.04
CA ILE A 38 -11.31 -9.01 -20.77
C ILE A 38 -10.21 -8.93 -19.69
N LEU A 39 -8.96 -9.26 -20.06
CA LEU A 39 -7.84 -9.21 -19.13
C LEU A 39 -7.54 -7.76 -18.70
N ASP A 40 -7.55 -6.80 -19.62
CA ASP A 40 -7.35 -5.38 -19.32
C ASP A 40 -8.43 -4.87 -18.36
N PHE A 41 -9.70 -5.19 -18.65
CA PHE A 41 -10.80 -4.85 -17.75
C PHE A 41 -10.63 -5.46 -16.35
N ALA A 42 -10.21 -6.72 -16.25
CA ALA A 42 -10.00 -7.40 -14.97
C ALA A 42 -8.89 -6.73 -14.15
N VAL A 43 -7.79 -6.31 -14.79
CA VAL A 43 -6.68 -5.59 -14.14
C VAL A 43 -7.17 -4.23 -13.61
N VAL A 44 -7.85 -3.44 -14.44
CA VAL A 44 -8.39 -2.14 -14.03
C VAL A 44 -9.41 -2.29 -12.89
N ALA A 45 -10.27 -3.31 -12.96
CA ALA A 45 -11.24 -3.61 -11.91
C ALA A 45 -10.54 -3.98 -10.58
N ALA A 46 -9.48 -4.79 -10.63
CA ALA A 46 -8.71 -5.17 -9.44
C ALA A 46 -8.01 -3.96 -8.80
N GLU A 47 -7.41 -3.08 -9.61
CA GLU A 47 -6.81 -1.84 -9.12
C GLU A 47 -7.84 -0.94 -8.42
N ASN A 48 -8.99 -0.76 -9.07
CA ASN A 48 -10.07 0.03 -8.51
C ASN A 48 -10.64 -0.61 -7.24
N PHE A 49 -10.75 -1.93 -7.18
CA PHE A 49 -11.15 -2.64 -5.97
C PHE A 49 -10.18 -2.38 -4.81
N ILE A 50 -8.87 -2.47 -5.04
CA ILE A 50 -7.85 -2.19 -4.02
C ILE A 50 -7.95 -0.72 -3.57
N LYS A 51 -8.09 0.23 -4.50
CA LYS A 51 -8.26 1.66 -4.17
C LYS A 51 -9.50 1.91 -3.32
N ILE A 52 -10.65 1.35 -3.72
CA ILE A 52 -11.92 1.48 -2.99
C ILE A 52 -11.79 0.86 -1.61
N ARG A 53 -11.17 -0.32 -1.50
CA ARG A 53 -10.97 -1.00 -0.22
C ARG A 53 -10.09 -0.17 0.72
N LYS A 54 -8.94 0.31 0.24
CA LYS A 54 -8.07 1.22 1.02
C LYS A 54 -8.82 2.48 1.46
N GLN A 55 -9.62 3.07 0.59
CA GLN A 55 -10.43 4.24 0.93
C GLN A 55 -11.53 3.91 1.97
N ARG A 56 -12.15 2.73 1.89
CA ARG A 56 -13.13 2.28 2.90
C ARG A 56 -12.48 2.05 4.25
N GLU A 57 -11.32 1.39 4.29
CA GLU A 57 -10.54 1.20 5.51
C GLU A 57 -10.14 2.55 6.13
N LYS A 58 -9.72 3.52 5.30
CA LYS A 58 -9.49 4.91 5.74
C LYS A 58 -10.75 5.56 6.31
N ASN A 59 -11.86 5.52 5.57
CA ASN A 59 -13.13 6.09 6.02
C ASN A 59 -13.64 5.41 7.29
N GLN A 60 -13.36 4.11 7.47
CA GLN A 60 -13.70 3.37 8.67
C GLN A 60 -12.83 3.80 9.85
N LEU A 61 -11.51 3.93 9.67
CA LEU A 61 -10.63 4.48 10.70
C LEU A 61 -11.06 5.91 11.09
N GLU A 62 -11.36 6.76 10.11
CA GLU A 62 -11.90 8.10 10.34
C GLU A 62 -13.25 8.06 11.07
N ARG A 63 -14.15 7.14 10.69
CA ARG A 63 -15.44 6.96 11.38
C ARG A 63 -15.30 6.38 12.77
N GLU A 64 -14.34 5.50 13.03
CA GLU A 64 -14.05 4.97 14.38
C GLU A 64 -13.46 6.08 15.26
N VAL A 65 -12.62 6.96 14.69
CA VAL A 65 -12.15 8.18 15.34
C VAL A 65 -13.30 9.16 15.65
N ILE A 66 -14.28 9.29 14.75
CA ILE A 66 -15.42 10.21 14.92
C ILE A 66 -16.52 9.62 15.83
N ALA A 67 -16.87 8.35 15.66
CA ALA A 67 -17.95 7.65 16.36
C ALA A 67 -17.54 7.18 17.77
N GLY A 68 -16.25 6.99 18.02
CA GLY A 68 -15.72 6.83 19.38
C GLY A 68 -15.78 8.12 20.21
N GLY A 69 -16.21 9.23 19.60
CA GLY A 69 -15.92 10.58 20.08
C GLY A 69 -14.41 10.81 19.94
N VAL A 70 -13.99 11.88 19.27
CA VAL A 70 -12.58 12.28 19.32
C VAL A 70 -12.22 12.41 20.81
N PRO A 71 -11.40 11.53 21.41
CA PRO A 71 -10.71 11.98 22.61
C PRO A 71 -9.93 13.19 22.13
N SER A 72 -9.95 14.27 22.91
CA SER A 72 -9.17 15.49 22.67
C SER A 72 -7.66 15.25 22.40
N ASP A 73 -7.20 14.00 22.43
CA ASP A 73 -5.86 13.44 22.27
C ASP A 73 -5.53 12.83 20.88
N VAL A 74 -6.39 12.92 19.85
CA VAL A 74 -5.97 12.47 18.49
C VAL A 74 -4.98 13.48 17.89
N GLU A 75 -3.72 13.34 18.28
CA GLU A 75 -2.64 14.20 17.84
C GLU A 75 -2.32 13.94 16.35
N THR A 76 -2.35 15.01 15.56
CA THR A 76 -1.92 15.00 14.15
C THR A 76 -0.39 15.07 14.10
N VAL A 77 0.21 14.46 13.08
CA VAL A 77 1.68 14.49 12.89
C VAL A 77 2.20 15.93 12.82
N ASP A 78 1.50 16.85 12.16
CA ASP A 78 1.89 18.27 12.12
C ASP A 78 1.94 18.92 13.52
N HIS A 79 1.02 18.53 14.42
CA HIS A 79 0.99 19.04 15.79
C HIS A 79 2.15 18.47 16.63
N LEU A 80 2.41 17.16 16.52
CA LEU A 80 3.56 16.50 17.14
C LEU A 80 4.86 17.19 16.74
N PHE A 81 5.10 17.36 15.43
CA PHE A 81 6.32 17.97 14.92
C PHE A 81 6.45 19.43 15.37
N SER A 82 5.34 20.19 15.44
CA SER A 82 5.35 21.55 15.99
C SER A 82 5.70 21.59 17.48
N ARG A 83 5.27 20.59 18.26
CA ARG A 83 5.60 20.47 19.69
C ARG A 83 7.07 20.09 19.88
N VAL A 84 7.55 19.11 19.13
CA VAL A 84 8.95 18.65 19.18
C VAL A 84 9.88 19.79 18.74
N GLU A 85 9.54 20.52 17.68
CA GLU A 85 10.30 21.68 17.19
C GLU A 85 10.47 22.74 18.29
N LYS A 86 9.40 23.05 19.04
CA LYS A 86 9.43 24.01 20.15
C LYS A 86 10.24 23.49 21.35
N LYS A 87 10.07 22.21 21.70
CA LYS A 87 10.67 21.60 22.90
C LYS A 87 12.17 21.38 22.72
N TYR A 88 12.59 20.88 21.56
CA TYR A 88 13.98 20.51 21.27
C TYR A 88 14.71 21.56 20.41
N LYS A 89 14.07 22.69 20.10
CA LYS A 89 14.65 23.83 19.34
C LYS A 89 15.27 23.40 18.01
N TRP A 90 14.55 22.56 17.26
CA TRP A 90 15.02 22.12 15.96
C TRP A 90 15.21 23.31 15.00
N THR A 91 16.40 23.44 14.44
CA THR A 91 16.77 24.54 13.54
C THR A 91 16.66 24.16 12.06
N ASP A 92 16.66 22.85 11.77
CA ASP A 92 16.54 22.32 10.41
C ASP A 92 15.09 22.24 9.94
N ARG A 93 14.53 23.41 9.62
CA ARG A 93 13.20 23.53 8.99
C ARG A 93 13.12 22.86 7.61
N GLY A 94 14.26 22.66 6.94
CA GLY A 94 14.33 21.99 5.65
C GLY A 94 14.07 20.49 5.79
N GLY A 95 14.78 19.84 6.71
CA GLY A 95 14.61 18.43 7.07
C GLY A 95 13.20 18.12 7.57
N ILE A 96 12.68 18.93 8.50
CA ILE A 96 11.30 18.77 9.02
C ILE A 96 10.27 18.79 7.90
N LYS A 97 10.37 19.77 6.99
CA LYS A 97 9.43 19.89 5.87
C LYS A 97 9.56 18.72 4.89
N ALA A 98 10.76 18.19 4.68
CA ALA A 98 10.99 17.01 3.86
C ALA A 98 10.36 15.75 4.49
N VAL A 99 10.51 15.57 5.80
CA VAL A 99 9.90 14.48 6.57
C VAL A 99 8.37 14.56 6.50
N LEU A 100 7.78 15.71 6.79
CA LEU A 100 6.32 15.90 6.71
C LEU A 100 5.78 15.64 5.29
N LYS A 101 6.52 16.06 4.26
CA LYS A 101 6.16 15.77 2.87
C LYS A 101 6.22 14.28 2.57
N MET A 102 7.20 13.55 3.11
CA MET A 102 7.35 12.11 2.94
C MET A 102 6.25 11.34 3.67
N LEU A 103 5.94 11.71 4.91
CA LEU A 103 4.84 11.15 5.68
C LEU A 103 3.50 11.36 4.98
N ARG A 104 3.27 12.55 4.42
CA ARG A 104 2.07 12.84 3.61
C ARG A 104 2.00 12.01 2.34
N LYS A 105 3.13 11.74 1.66
CA LYS A 105 3.17 10.83 0.51
C LYS A 105 2.88 9.38 0.89
N MET A 106 3.20 9.00 2.12
CA MET A 106 2.87 7.68 2.70
C MET A 106 1.47 7.67 3.34
N ASP A 107 0.69 8.75 3.20
CA ASP A 107 -0.63 8.96 3.80
C ASP A 107 -0.66 8.84 5.36
N ILE A 108 0.48 9.09 6.02
CA ILE A 108 0.63 9.10 7.47
C ILE A 108 0.37 10.50 8.01
N ASN A 109 -0.86 10.78 8.42
CA ASN A 109 -1.26 12.09 8.96
C ASN A 109 -1.56 12.07 10.48
N ILE A 110 -1.76 10.88 11.06
CA ILE A 110 -2.14 10.71 12.48
C ILE A 110 -0.99 10.05 13.25
N VAL A 111 -0.69 10.53 14.46
CA VAL A 111 0.42 10.01 15.28
C VAL A 111 0.27 8.51 15.59
N ASN A 112 -0.96 8.02 15.82
CA ASN A 112 -1.19 6.59 16.07
C ASN A 112 -0.77 5.70 14.88
N ILE A 113 -0.99 6.17 13.64
CA ILE A 113 -0.51 5.46 12.44
C ILE A 113 1.01 5.51 12.40
N LEU A 114 1.58 6.70 12.64
CA LEU A 114 3.02 6.90 12.67
C LEU A 114 3.72 5.99 13.68
N LYS A 115 3.18 5.82 14.89
CA LYS A 115 3.72 4.88 15.90
C LYS A 115 3.74 3.44 15.41
N LYS A 116 2.65 2.99 14.80
CA LYS A 116 2.53 1.60 14.30
C LYS A 116 3.53 1.31 13.18
N THR A 117 3.78 2.29 12.31
CA THR A 117 4.67 2.14 11.15
C THR A 117 6.08 2.66 11.40
N TRP A 118 6.40 3.12 12.62
CA TRP A 118 7.65 3.84 12.92
C TRP A 118 8.90 3.01 12.61
N ASN A 119 8.92 1.74 13.03
CA ASN A 119 10.07 0.87 12.81
C ASN A 119 10.34 0.58 11.34
N ASP A 120 9.31 0.63 10.49
CA ASP A 120 9.42 0.36 9.06
C ASP A 120 9.92 1.59 8.30
N ILE A 121 9.54 2.80 8.75
CA ILE A 121 9.82 4.04 8.01
C ILE A 121 11.00 4.83 8.57
N LYS A 122 11.40 4.65 9.84
CA LYS A 122 12.39 5.52 10.52
C LYS A 122 13.73 5.60 9.78
N SER A 123 14.18 4.48 9.21
CA SER A 123 15.43 4.42 8.43
C SER A 123 15.36 5.12 7.07
N ALA A 124 14.14 5.33 6.55
CA ALA A 124 13.91 6.01 5.27
C ALA A 124 13.67 7.52 5.45
N LEU A 125 13.38 7.97 6.67
CA LEU A 125 13.16 9.38 6.95
C LEU A 125 14.51 10.10 7.16
N PRO A 126 14.70 11.30 6.59
CA PRO A 126 15.92 12.08 6.79
C PRO A 126 15.92 12.75 8.18
N LEU A 127 15.92 11.96 9.25
CA LEU A 127 15.79 12.38 10.66
C LEU A 127 17.12 12.43 11.42
N ILE A 128 18.19 12.91 10.77
CA ILE A 128 19.54 12.92 11.37
C ILE A 128 19.53 13.65 12.73
N GLY A 129 19.65 12.89 13.82
CA GLY A 129 19.65 13.40 15.20
C GLY A 129 18.28 13.69 15.81
N MET A 130 17.19 13.61 15.05
CA MET A 130 15.81 13.93 15.49
C MET A 130 14.98 12.69 15.86
N GLU A 131 15.45 11.49 15.49
CA GLU A 131 14.74 10.22 15.73
C GLU A 131 14.44 9.98 17.21
N LYS A 132 15.41 10.23 18.09
CA LYS A 132 15.26 9.97 19.53
C LYS A 132 14.24 10.91 20.17
N ASP A 133 14.24 12.18 19.79
CA ASP A 133 13.31 13.19 20.29
C ASP A 133 11.86 12.82 19.89
N LEU A 134 11.68 12.34 18.65
CA LEU A 134 10.38 11.84 18.18
C LEU A 134 9.94 10.57 18.90
N GLU A 135 10.85 9.62 19.12
CA GLU A 135 10.54 8.40 19.86
C GLU A 135 10.14 8.69 21.32
N GLU A 136 10.81 9.64 21.98
CA GLU A 136 10.43 10.09 23.32
C GLU A 136 9.05 10.73 23.34
N GLU A 137 8.77 11.65 22.41
CA GLU A 137 7.46 12.31 22.32
C GLU A 137 6.33 11.34 21.94
N MET A 138 6.62 10.34 21.11
CA MET A 138 5.65 9.30 20.76
C MET A 138 5.33 8.35 21.92
N LYS A 139 6.21 8.20 22.92
CA LYS A 139 5.94 7.39 24.12
C LYS A 139 5.07 8.11 25.15
N LEU A 140 5.01 9.44 25.09
CA LEU A 140 4.25 10.27 26.03
C LEU A 140 2.76 10.39 25.65
N ILE A 141 2.45 10.15 24.38
CA ILE A 141 1.11 10.01 23.80
C ILE A 141 0.77 8.52 23.78
#